data_AF-A0A538ISB5-F1
#
_entry.id   AF-A0A538ISB5-F1
#
_cell.length_a   1.000
_cell.length_b   1.000
_cell.length_c   1.000
_cell.angle_alpha   90.00
_cell.angle_beta   90.00
_cell.angle_gamma   90.00
#
_symmetry.space_group_name_H-M   'P 1'
#
loop_
_entity.id
_entity.type
_entity.pdbx_description
1 polymer ?
#
loop_
_entity_poly.entity_id
_entity_poly.type
_entity_poly.pdbx_seq_one_letter_code
_entity_poly.pdbx_strand_id
1 'polypeptide(L)' 'MREDEAPEGLIVHSAGQGDQGYYVYDIWESPEAFERFMEEKLGPALGEVMGGPPPEGGAPQYFPIDVLIIPH' A
#
# COMPACT_ATOMS: atom_id res chain seq x y z
N MET A 1 -8.25 1.76 -8.92
CA MET A 1 -8.50 2.86 -7.99
C MET A 1 -8.60 4.13 -8.80
N ARG A 2 -9.70 4.87 -8.65
CA ARG A 2 -9.82 6.23 -9.18
C ARG A 2 -9.18 7.22 -8.22
N GLU A 3 -8.87 8.42 -8.69
CA GLU A 3 -8.23 9.46 -7.87
C GLU A 3 -9.07 9.83 -6.64
N ASP A 4 -10.40 9.88 -6.77
CA ASP A 4 -11.34 10.14 -5.68
C ASP A 4 -11.49 8.98 -4.68
N GLU A 5 -10.95 7.81 -5.01
CA GLU A 5 -10.93 6.62 -4.15
C GLU A 5 -9.57 6.46 -3.44
N ALA A 6 -8.58 7.29 -3.79
CA ALA A 6 -7.24 7.23 -3.22
C ALA A 6 -7.26 7.60 -1.72
N PRO A 7 -6.57 6.84 -0.87
CA PRO A 7 -6.32 7.24 0.51
C PRO A 7 -5.58 8.57 0.58
N GLU A 8 -5.86 9.35 1.61
CA GLU A 8 -5.15 10.61 1.85
C GLU A 8 -3.64 10.35 2.01
N GLY A 9 -2.83 11.15 1.33
CA GLY A 9 -1.37 11.03 1.33
C GLY A 9 -0.79 9.94 0.43
N LEU A 10 -1.61 9.20 -0.33
CA LEU A 10 -1.12 8.29 -1.37
C LEU A 10 -0.68 9.08 -2.60
N ILE A 11 0.58 8.95 -3.01
CA ILE A 11 1.17 9.63 -4.18
C ILE A 11 1.13 8.70 -5.41
N VAL A 12 1.54 7.45 -5.24
CA VAL A 12 1.55 6.44 -6.29
C VAL A 12 0.97 5.16 -5.72
N HIS A 13 -0.01 4.58 -6.42
CA HIS A 13 -0.40 3.19 -6.19
C HIS A 13 -0.05 2.35 -7.42
N SER A 14 0.61 1.22 -7.17
CA SER A 14 0.90 0.25 -8.21
C SER A 14 0.76 -1.16 -7.69
N ALA A 15 0.26 -2.05 -8.55
CA ALA A 15 0.14 -3.46 -8.25
C ALA A 15 0.25 -4.29 -9.52
N GLY A 16 0.76 -5.51 -9.41
CA GLY A 16 0.90 -6.37 -10.57
C GLY A 16 1.48 -7.75 -10.24
N GLN A 17 1.56 -8.58 -11.28
CA GLN A 17 2.20 -9.88 -11.20
C GLN A 17 3.72 -9.71 -11.33
N GLY A 18 4.46 -10.18 -10.34
CA GLY A 18 5.92 -10.36 -10.40
C GLY A 18 6.29 -11.85 -10.39
N ASP A 19 7.59 -12.11 -10.55
CA ASP A 19 8.15 -13.48 -10.58
C ASP A 19 8.00 -14.22 -9.24
N GLN A 20 7.88 -13.47 -8.14
CA GLN A 20 7.70 -14.00 -6.78
C GLN A 20 6.24 -13.94 -6.31
N GLY A 21 5.31 -13.66 -7.21
CA GLY A 21 3.90 -13.49 -6.88
C GLY A 21 3.39 -12.07 -7.12
N TYR A 22 2.18 -11.80 -6.63
CA TYR A 22 1.55 -10.50 -6.78
C TYR A 22 2.21 -9.48 -5.85
N TYR A 23 2.53 -8.29 -6.36
CA TYR A 23 3.12 -7.21 -5.57
C TYR A 23 2.18 -6.00 -5.51
N VAL A 24 2.34 -5.23 -4.44
CA VAL A 24 1.82 -3.86 -4.31
C VAL A 24 3.02 -3.00 -3.93
N TYR A 25 3.22 -1.90 -4.66
CA TYR A 25 4.27 -0.92 -4.36
C TYR A 25 3.67 0.47 -4.42
N ASP A 26 3.64 1.11 -3.26
CA ASP A 26 2.98 2.40 -3.07
C ASP A 26 3.99 3.43 -2.55
N ILE A 27 3.79 4.68 -2.94
CA ILE A 27 4.55 5.81 -2.43
C ILE A 27 3.59 6.72 -1.68
N TRP A 28 3.94 7.05 -0.45
CA TRP A 28 3.13 7.83 0.48
C TRP A 28 3.86 9.10 0.90
N GLU A 29 3.10 10.15 1.22
CA GLU A 29 3.64 11.40 1.77
C GLU A 29 4.38 11.17 3.09
N SER A 30 3.92 10.21 3.90
CA SER A 30 4.57 9.82 5.15
C SER A 30 4.22 8.39 5.58
N PRO A 31 5.02 7.76 6.46
CA PRO A 31 4.67 6.48 7.07
C PRO A 31 3.32 6.52 7.78
N GLU A 32 3.00 7.62 8.47
CA GLU A 32 1.74 7.77 9.23
C GLU A 32 0.50 7.81 8.33
N ALA A 33 0.64 8.27 7.08
CA ALA A 33 -0.45 8.22 6.10
C ALA A 33 -0.78 6.77 5.71
N PHE A 34 0.25 5.94 5.50
CA PHE A 34 0.07 4.51 5.27
C PHE A 34 -0.50 3.79 6.50
N GLU A 35 0.01 4.09 7.70
CA GLU A 35 -0.47 3.48 8.94
C GLU A 35 -1.95 3.75 9.16
N ARG A 36 -2.42 5.00 8.98
CA ARG A 36 -3.86 5.30 9.02
C ARG A 36 -4.65 4.49 7.99
N PHE A 37 -4.15 4.38 6.77
CA PHE A 37 -4.82 3.58 5.74
C PHE A 37 -4.91 2.08 6.12
N MET A 38 -3.83 1.54 6.68
CA MET A 38 -3.77 0.17 7.19
C MET A 38 -4.76 -0.07 8.32
N GLU A 39 -4.84 0.84 9.28
CA GLU A 39 -5.72 0.70 10.44
C GLU A 39 -7.20 0.90 10.08
N GLU A 40 -7.51 1.92 9.28
CA GLU A 40 -8.89 2.35 9.05
C GLU A 40 -9.56 1.62 7.88
N LYS A 41 -8.79 1.14 6.89
CA LYS A 41 -9.35 0.58 5.65
C LYS A 41 -8.82 -0.81 5.32
N LEU A 42 -7.51 -0.94 5.11
CA LEU A 42 -6.96 -2.17 4.52
C LEU A 42 -6.94 -3.34 5.50
N GLY A 43 -6.59 -3.11 6.77
CA GLY A 43 -6.60 -4.12 7.83
C GLY A 43 -7.98 -4.77 8.03
N PRO A 44 -9.06 -3.99 8.20
CA PRO A 44 -10.42 -4.52 8.26
C PRO A 44 -10.80 -5.35 7.01
N ALA A 45 -10.52 -4.84 5.80
CA ALA A 45 -10.85 -5.52 4.55
C ALA A 45 -10.07 -6.85 4.38
N LEU A 46 -8.78 -6.88 4.76
CA LEU A 46 -7.98 -8.11 4.77
C LEU A 46 -8.53 -9.13 5.77
N GLY A 47 -8.99 -8.68 6.94
CA GLY A 47 -9.62 -9.54 7.93
C GLY A 47 -10.88 -10.22 7.40
N GLU A 48 -11.71 -9.49 6.65
CA GLU A 48 -12.91 -10.03 6.01
C GLU A 48 -12.60 -11.07 4.93
N VAL A 49 -11.57 -10.82 4.11
CA VAL A 49 -11.24 -11.67 2.95
C VAL A 49 -10.39 -12.89 3.32
N MET A 50 -9.39 -12.72 4.18
CA MET A 50 -8.42 -13.78 4.51
C MET A 50 -8.79 -14.59 5.75
N GLY A 51 -9.71 -14.10 6.60
CA GLY A 51 -10.11 -14.80 7.82
C GLY A 51 -9.00 -14.92 8.86
N GLY A 52 -7.94 -14.11 8.77
CA GLY A 52 -6.76 -14.16 9.64
C GLY A 52 -5.67 -13.16 9.21
N PRO A 53 -4.59 -13.04 9.99
CA PRO A 53 -3.48 -12.14 9.66
C PRO A 53 -2.75 -12.57 8.38
N PRO A 54 -2.05 -11.64 7.68
CA PRO A 54 -1.27 -11.97 6.49
C PRO A 54 -0.21 -13.05 6.74
N PRO A 55 0.19 -13.83 5.72
CA PRO A 55 1.26 -14.80 5.84
C PRO A 55 2.57 -14.16 6.34
N GLU A 56 3.41 -14.92 7.05
CA GLU A 56 4.77 -14.50 7.41
C GLU A 56 5.58 -14.25 6.12
N GLY A 57 5.68 -12.98 5.72
CA GLY A 57 6.23 -12.54 4.43
C GLY A 57 5.38 -11.48 3.71
N GLY A 58 4.11 -11.30 4.11
CA GLY A 58 3.20 -10.28 3.59
C GLY A 58 3.22 -8.96 4.36
N ALA A 59 4.14 -8.79 5.32
CA ALA A 59 4.27 -7.53 6.04
C ALA A 59 4.78 -6.43 5.09
N PRO A 60 4.21 -5.22 5.14
CA PRO A 60 4.72 -4.08 4.39
C PRO A 60 6.18 -3.81 4.72
N GLN A 61 6.96 -3.50 3.69
CA GLN A 61 8.34 -3.05 3.83
C GLN A 61 8.40 -1.55 3.56
N TYR A 62 9.18 -0.84 4.37
CA TYR A 62 9.29 0.62 4.31
C TYR A 62 10.67 1.02 3.81
N PHE A 63 10.70 1.87 2.79
CA PHE A 63 11.92 2.39 2.20
C PHE A 63 11.81 3.92 2.09
N PRO A 64 12.78 4.70 2.59
CA PRO A 64 12.79 6.14 2.37
C PRO A 64 13.01 6.43 0.88
N ILE A 65 12.23 7.36 0.34
CA ILE A 65 12.37 7.82 -1.04
C ILE A 65 13.05 9.20 -1.02
N ASP A 66 14.33 9.23 -1.38
CA ASP A 66 15.10 10.49 -1.43
C ASP A 66 14.72 11.34 -2.65
N VAL A 67 14.32 10.71 -3.75
CA VAL A 67 13.98 11.37 -5.01
C VAL A 67 12.77 10.67 -5.64
N LEU A 68 11.72 11.44 -5.93
CA LEU A 68 10.58 11.03 -6.73
C LEU A 68 10.39 12.00 -7.90
N ILE A 69 10.29 11.47 -9.12
CA ILE A 69 10.03 12.26 -10.33
C ILE A 69 8.76 11.70 -10.98
N ILE A 70 7.73 12.54 -11.10
CA ILE A 70 6.48 12.22 -11.79
C ILE A 70 6.43 13.09 -13.05
N PRO A 71 6.67 12.53 -14.25
CA PRO A 71 6.62 13.30 -15.48
C PRO A 71 5.18 13.77 -15.77
N HIS A 72 5.06 14.98 -16.33
CA HIS A 72 3.81 15.55 -16.82
C HIS A 72 3.47 15.05 -18.23
#